data_AF-A0A1G0VSS8-F1
#
_entry.id   AF-A0A1G0VSS8-F1
#
_cell.length_a   1.000
_cell.length_b   1.000
_cell.length_c   1.000
_cell.angle_alpha   90.00
_cell.angle_beta   90.00
_cell.angle_gamma   90.00
#
_symmetry.space_group_name_H-M   'P 1'
#
loop_
_entity.id
_entity.type
_entity.pdbx_description
1 polymer ?
#
loop_
_entity_poly.entity_id
_entity_poly.type
_entity_poly.pdbx_seq_one_letter_code
_entity_poly.pdbx_strand_id
1 'polypeptide(L)'
;MCSEFNMKKHFKYKSEKQIWRILISDSDKLILETRDLNTKEVFFNCFFLENGENIFSDLQLDEKCWIGIEDVYKDTIFFHYFPKPDMPHHKGIIAFDITTQKILWTNNEFSFLFAGEDRVYGFKQGFDERFFSSLDYLSGGLIEDLGSDHKRINALQKSAENEKDWSSYLYPKVFSNDETDYRIAEAIRRQINNTNIEGEIEYNSKNDLLFFNHHTKVFENSFVNKFLAVDLNSNNVILTEILNANAPSLFTDSFFVYKKYLFLLREKNEVIVYKVE
;
A
#
# COMPACT_ATOMS: atom_id res chain seq x y z
N MET A 1 6.66 1.07 -36.53
CA MET A 1 7.24 2.13 -35.69
C MET A 1 7.40 1.51 -34.31
N CYS A 2 8.62 1.15 -33.90
CA CYS A 2 8.84 0.74 -32.52
C CYS A 2 8.70 1.98 -31.66
N SER A 3 7.67 2.06 -30.82
CA SER A 3 7.64 3.01 -29.73
C SER A 3 8.79 2.66 -28.80
N GLU A 4 9.76 3.57 -28.62
CA GLU A 4 10.73 3.46 -27.54
C GLU A 4 9.94 3.62 -26.22
N PHE A 5 9.76 2.52 -25.49
CA PHE A 5 9.19 2.57 -24.15
C PHE A 5 10.09 3.41 -23.25
N ASN A 6 9.50 4.34 -22.50
CA ASN A 6 10.26 5.27 -21.70
C ASN A 6 9.82 5.20 -20.24
N MET A 7 10.76 4.78 -19.38
CA MET A 7 10.57 4.85 -17.94
C MET A 7 11.30 6.07 -17.41
N LYS A 8 10.53 7.04 -16.92
CA LYS A 8 11.09 8.27 -16.37
C LYS A 8 10.86 8.32 -14.88
N LYS A 9 11.89 8.73 -14.13
CA LYS A 9 11.72 9.06 -12.73
C LYS A 9 10.71 10.18 -12.60
N HIS A 10 9.67 9.96 -11.80
CA HIS A 10 8.56 10.90 -11.61
C HIS A 10 8.81 11.77 -10.38
N PHE A 11 8.79 11.18 -9.20
CA PHE A 11 9.27 11.82 -7.97
C PHE A 11 9.77 10.76 -6.98
N LYS A 12 10.29 11.23 -5.84
CA LYS A 12 10.64 10.37 -4.71
C LYS A 12 10.28 11.05 -3.39
N TYR A 13 9.89 10.24 -2.42
CA TYR A 13 9.77 10.63 -1.03
C TYR A 13 10.82 9.87 -0.23
N LYS A 14 11.60 10.56 0.61
CA LYS A 14 12.57 9.95 1.52
C LYS A 14 12.37 10.51 2.92
N SER A 15 12.40 9.64 3.91
CA SER A 15 12.30 9.99 5.32
C SER A 15 13.39 9.30 6.14
N GLU A 16 13.68 9.86 7.31
CA GLU A 16 14.44 9.14 8.35
C GLU A 16 13.55 8.14 9.11
N LYS A 17 12.22 8.25 8.95
CA LYS A 17 11.20 7.38 9.53
C LYS A 17 10.94 6.18 8.63
N GLN A 18 10.55 5.06 9.23
CA GLN A 18 10.12 3.89 8.47
C GLN A 18 8.77 4.16 7.80
N ILE A 19 8.64 3.89 6.51
CA ILE A 19 7.35 3.80 5.81
C ILE A 19 6.65 2.54 6.28
N TRP A 20 5.49 2.74 6.89
CA TRP A 20 4.68 1.68 7.47
C TRP A 20 3.54 1.26 6.54
N ARG A 21 2.96 2.22 5.81
CA ARG A 21 1.88 1.95 4.86
C ARG A 21 1.97 2.89 3.66
N ILE A 22 1.59 2.37 2.49
CA ILE A 22 1.40 3.11 1.24
C ILE A 22 -0.03 2.86 0.78
N LEU A 23 -0.80 3.92 0.56
CA LEU A 23 -2.17 3.87 0.05
C LEU A 23 -2.33 4.90 -1.07
N ILE A 24 -3.28 4.66 -1.97
CA ILE A 24 -3.66 5.63 -3.01
C ILE A 24 -5.16 5.85 -2.92
N SER A 25 -5.56 7.12 -2.84
CA SER A 25 -6.97 7.54 -2.79
C SER A 25 -7.65 7.38 -4.15
N ASP A 26 -8.99 7.40 -4.20
CA ASP A 26 -9.73 7.23 -5.46
C ASP A 26 -9.44 8.36 -6.48
N SER A 27 -8.98 9.52 -5.99
CA SER A 27 -8.59 10.68 -6.80
C SER A 27 -7.08 10.77 -7.05
N ASP A 28 -6.36 9.65 -6.98
CA ASP A 28 -4.93 9.56 -7.27
C ASP A 28 -4.03 10.38 -6.31
N LYS A 29 -4.37 10.39 -5.01
CA LYS A 29 -3.49 10.96 -3.98
C LYS A 29 -2.68 9.85 -3.31
N LEU A 30 -1.36 9.97 -3.32
CA LEU A 30 -0.46 9.04 -2.60
C LEU A 30 -0.47 9.40 -1.12
N ILE A 31 -0.73 8.42 -0.26
CA ILE A 31 -0.79 8.57 1.20
C ILE A 31 0.24 7.63 1.81
N LEU A 32 1.11 8.18 2.66
CA LEU A 32 2.15 7.45 3.37
C LEU A 32 1.95 7.58 4.87
N GLU A 33 1.86 6.45 5.57
CA GLU A 33 2.05 6.38 7.02
C GLU A 33 3.53 6.11 7.29
N THR A 34 4.19 6.96 8.07
CA THR A 34 5.56 6.75 8.52
C THR A 34 5.64 6.70 10.04
N ARG A 35 6.61 5.95 10.57
CA ARG A 35 6.82 5.76 12.01
C ARG A 35 8.27 5.98 12.39
N ASP A 36 8.49 6.77 13.44
CA ASP A 36 9.80 6.88 14.08
C ASP A 36 10.01 5.68 14.99
N LEU A 37 11.07 4.90 14.75
CA LEU A 37 11.33 3.67 15.50
C LEU A 37 11.84 3.92 16.93
N ASN A 38 12.33 5.12 17.22
CA ASN A 38 12.81 5.51 18.54
C ASN A 38 11.69 6.07 19.41
N THR A 39 10.94 7.04 18.88
CA THR A 39 9.86 7.71 19.63
C THR A 39 8.53 6.97 19.55
N LYS A 40 8.38 6.09 18.56
CA LYS A 40 7.13 5.39 18.18
C LYS A 40 6.05 6.33 17.64
N GLU A 41 6.38 7.60 17.37
CA GLU A 41 5.44 8.54 16.79
C GLU A 41 5.12 8.19 15.33
N VAL A 42 3.87 8.44 14.95
CA VAL A 42 3.28 8.19 13.65
C VAL A 42 3.07 9.53 12.95
N PHE A 43 3.36 9.55 11.66
CA PHE A 43 3.24 10.73 10.81
C PHE A 43 2.56 10.34 9.50
N PHE A 44 1.75 11.25 8.97
CA PHE A 44 1.04 11.05 7.72
C PHE A 44 1.51 12.07 6.68
N ASN A 45 1.74 11.58 5.47
CA ASN A 45 2.16 12.41 4.34
C ASN A 45 1.23 12.14 3.17
N CYS A 46 0.90 13.17 2.40
CA CYS A 46 0.05 13.03 1.23
C CYS A 46 0.55 13.87 0.06
N PHE A 47 0.49 13.31 -1.15
CA PHE A 47 1.00 13.92 -2.38
C PHE A 47 0.00 13.74 -3.52
N PHE A 48 -0.08 14.73 -4.40
CA PHE A 48 -0.72 14.53 -5.70
C PHE A 48 0.14 13.59 -6.54
N LEU A 49 -0.41 12.45 -6.97
CA LEU A 49 0.38 11.50 -7.76
C LEU A 49 0.73 12.05 -9.15
N GLU A 50 -0.07 12.97 -9.69
CA GLU A 50 0.14 13.59 -10.99
C GLU A 50 1.48 14.34 -11.11
N ASN A 51 1.87 15.09 -10.07
CA ASN A 51 3.04 15.98 -10.12
C ASN A 51 4.01 15.79 -8.94
N GLY A 52 3.65 14.98 -7.95
CA GLY A 52 4.44 14.75 -6.73
C GLY A 52 4.40 15.91 -5.73
N GLU A 53 3.57 16.92 -5.95
CA GLU A 53 3.41 18.03 -5.03
C GLU A 53 2.76 17.56 -3.72
N ASN A 54 3.25 18.11 -2.62
CA ASN A 54 2.76 17.77 -1.30
C ASN A 54 1.40 18.44 -1.01
N ILE A 55 0.47 17.65 -0.47
CA ILE A 55 -0.79 18.14 0.08
C ILE A 55 -0.60 18.47 1.56
N PHE A 56 -0.01 17.53 2.31
CA PHE A 56 0.47 17.74 3.67
C PHE A 56 1.68 16.84 3.97
N SER A 57 2.58 17.32 4.82
CA SER A 57 3.79 16.62 5.24
C SER A 57 3.82 16.49 6.75
N ASP A 58 4.26 15.34 7.24
CA ASP A 58 4.43 15.04 8.65
C ASP A 58 3.23 15.45 9.54
N LEU A 59 2.01 15.27 9.01
CA LEU A 59 0.78 15.48 9.77
C LEU A 59 0.76 14.52 10.96
N GLN A 60 0.49 15.06 12.14
CA GLN A 60 0.23 14.28 13.36
C GLN A 60 -1.16 14.62 13.87
N LEU A 61 -1.83 13.64 14.46
CA LEU A 61 -3.04 13.84 15.26
C LEU A 61 -2.65 13.99 16.74
N ASP A 62 -3.62 14.33 17.58
CA ASP A 62 -3.39 14.54 19.02
C ASP A 62 -2.77 13.31 19.70
N GLU A 63 -3.26 12.11 19.38
CA GLU A 63 -2.59 10.84 19.70
C GLU A 63 -1.52 10.56 18.66
N LYS A 64 -0.26 10.45 19.10
CA LYS A 64 0.89 10.41 18.22
C LYS A 64 1.47 9.01 18.02
N CYS A 65 1.32 8.10 18.97
CA CYS A 65 2.04 6.83 18.95
C CYS A 65 1.11 5.65 18.68
N TRP A 66 -0.09 5.71 19.23
CA TRP A 66 -1.06 4.62 19.23
C TRP A 66 -2.17 4.87 18.24
N ILE A 67 -1.79 5.21 17.01
CA ILE A 67 -2.70 5.55 15.94
C ILE A 67 -2.23 4.93 14.61
N GLY A 68 -3.13 4.77 13.65
CA GLY A 68 -2.81 4.29 12.32
C GLY A 68 -3.98 4.44 11.35
N ILE A 69 -3.71 4.24 10.06
CA ILE A 69 -4.76 4.24 9.04
C ILE A 69 -5.51 2.90 9.08
N GLU A 70 -6.83 2.93 8.95
CA GLU A 70 -7.65 1.75 8.66
C GLU A 70 -7.82 1.60 7.16
N ASP A 71 -8.44 2.58 6.52
CA ASP A 71 -8.72 2.60 5.09
C ASP A 71 -8.74 4.04 4.56
N VAL A 72 -8.75 4.17 3.24
CA VAL A 72 -9.02 5.43 2.52
C VAL A 72 -10.22 5.19 1.63
N TYR A 73 -11.24 6.01 1.78
CA TYR A 73 -12.44 5.97 0.94
C TYR A 73 -12.62 7.32 0.28
N LYS A 74 -12.63 7.35 -1.06
CA LYS A 74 -12.58 8.60 -1.82
C LYS A 74 -11.35 9.41 -1.42
N ASP A 75 -11.54 10.56 -0.78
CA ASP A 75 -10.47 11.41 -0.24
C ASP A 75 -10.56 11.59 1.28
N THR A 76 -11.20 10.65 1.96
CA THR A 76 -11.27 10.61 3.42
C THR A 76 -10.39 9.49 3.94
N ILE A 77 -9.46 9.83 4.83
CA ILE A 77 -8.68 8.85 5.59
C ILE A 77 -9.46 8.49 6.85
N PHE A 78 -9.62 7.20 7.11
CA PHE A 78 -10.13 6.72 8.39
C PHE A 78 -8.97 6.22 9.24
N PHE A 79 -8.81 6.81 10.42
CA PHE A 79 -7.82 6.37 11.41
C PHE A 79 -8.48 5.57 12.53
N HIS A 80 -7.71 4.69 13.16
CA HIS A 80 -8.02 4.05 14.43
C HIS A 80 -6.99 4.44 15.48
N TYR A 81 -7.31 4.24 16.76
CA TYR A 81 -6.33 4.22 17.85
C TYR A 81 -6.20 2.84 18.49
N PHE A 82 -5.07 2.60 19.15
CA PHE A 82 -4.89 1.46 20.04
C PHE A 82 -5.23 1.92 21.47
N PRO A 83 -6.18 1.26 22.17
CA PRO A 83 -6.58 1.64 23.52
C PRO A 83 -5.41 1.61 24.51
N LYS A 84 -4.47 0.69 24.30
CA LYS A 84 -3.28 0.50 25.12
C LYS A 84 -2.14 -0.11 24.28
N PRO A 85 -0.87 0.12 24.66
CA PRO A 85 0.30 -0.44 23.98
C PRO A 85 0.30 -1.96 23.82
N ASP A 86 -0.30 -2.67 24.77
CA ASP A 86 -0.31 -4.12 24.90
C ASP A 86 -1.58 -4.77 24.32
N MET A 87 -2.54 -3.98 23.84
CA MET A 87 -3.77 -4.48 23.24
C MET A 87 -3.82 -4.16 21.73
N PRO A 88 -3.68 -5.17 20.86
CA PRO A 88 -3.65 -4.96 19.41
C PRO A 88 -5.04 -4.68 18.81
N HIS A 89 -6.06 -4.43 19.63
CA HIS A 89 -7.41 -4.19 19.16
C HIS A 89 -7.57 -2.73 18.73
N HIS A 90 -7.84 -2.52 17.46
CA HIS A 90 -8.17 -1.19 16.94
C HIS A 90 -9.50 -0.73 17.54
N LYS A 91 -9.57 0.54 17.93
CA LYS A 91 -10.77 1.16 18.47
C LYS A 91 -10.88 2.60 17.98
N GLY A 92 -12.13 3.03 17.88
CA GLY A 92 -12.48 4.34 17.40
C GLY A 92 -12.28 4.50 15.90
N ILE A 93 -12.86 5.58 15.39
CA ILE A 93 -12.80 5.97 14.00
C ILE A 93 -12.65 7.49 13.96
N ILE A 94 -11.60 7.98 13.32
CA ILE A 94 -11.42 9.40 13.02
C ILE A 94 -11.50 9.55 11.51
N ALA A 95 -12.46 10.32 11.02
CA ALA A 95 -12.58 10.66 9.62
C ALA A 95 -11.86 11.98 9.34
N PHE A 96 -10.89 11.95 8.43
CA PHE A 96 -10.10 13.10 8.06
C PHE A 96 -10.21 13.36 6.55
N ASP A 97 -10.67 14.55 6.19
CA ASP A 97 -10.73 14.97 4.79
C ASP A 97 -9.37 15.50 4.33
N ILE A 98 -8.82 14.85 3.30
CA ILE A 98 -7.53 15.22 2.70
C ILE A 98 -7.59 16.63 2.10
N THR A 99 -8.73 17.03 1.55
CA THR A 99 -8.88 18.30 0.82
C THR A 99 -8.87 19.49 1.77
N THR A 100 -9.72 19.45 2.79
CA THR A 100 -9.79 20.54 3.79
C THR A 100 -8.76 20.41 4.89
N GLN A 101 -8.07 19.27 5.00
CA GLN A 101 -7.11 18.92 6.05
C GLN A 101 -7.73 19.02 7.45
N LYS A 102 -8.98 18.59 7.58
CA LYS A 102 -9.74 18.67 8.83
C LYS A 102 -10.27 17.31 9.22
N ILE A 103 -10.33 17.09 10.53
CA ILE A 103 -11.16 16.05 11.11
C ILE A 103 -12.62 16.43 10.83
N LEU A 104 -13.32 15.55 10.12
CA LEU A 104 -14.75 15.69 9.85
C LEU A 104 -15.56 15.29 11.08
N TRP A 105 -15.20 14.16 11.68
CA TRP A 105 -15.81 13.62 12.88
C TRP A 105 -14.92 12.56 13.53
N THR A 106 -15.18 12.32 14.80
CA THR A 106 -14.55 11.26 15.60
C THR A 106 -15.62 10.45 16.30
N ASN A 107 -15.47 9.13 16.28
CA ASN A 107 -16.29 8.20 17.05
C ASN A 107 -15.36 7.33 17.90
N ASN A 108 -15.54 7.33 19.23
CA ASN A 108 -14.69 6.55 20.15
C ASN A 108 -15.30 5.19 20.55
N GLU A 109 -16.51 4.89 20.07
CA GLU A 109 -17.26 3.70 20.47
C GLU A 109 -17.09 2.55 19.49
N PHE A 110 -17.12 2.83 18.19
CA PHE A 110 -17.01 1.82 17.14
C PHE A 110 -15.55 1.54 16.76
N SER A 111 -15.25 0.29 16.41
CA SER A 111 -14.08 -0.08 15.64
C SER A 111 -14.45 -0.12 14.15
N PHE A 112 -13.55 0.35 13.28
CA PHE A 112 -13.75 0.31 11.83
C PHE A 112 -13.85 -1.14 11.32
N LEU A 113 -14.68 -1.36 10.29
CA LEU A 113 -14.76 -2.64 9.59
C LEU A 113 -14.46 -2.49 8.09
N PHE A 114 -15.23 -1.65 7.39
CA PHE A 114 -15.00 -1.29 5.98
C PHE A 114 -15.76 0.00 5.63
N ALA A 115 -15.44 0.59 4.48
CA ALA A 115 -16.19 1.70 3.90
C ALA A 115 -16.70 1.32 2.50
N GLY A 116 -17.89 1.81 2.14
CA GLY A 116 -18.56 1.52 0.87
C GLY A 116 -19.94 2.17 0.81
N GLU A 117 -20.48 2.38 -0.39
CA GLU A 117 -21.80 3.01 -0.60
C GLU A 117 -22.02 4.32 0.20
N ASP A 118 -21.00 5.18 0.30
CA ASP A 118 -21.05 6.41 1.12
C ASP A 118 -21.30 6.18 2.62
N ARG A 119 -20.87 5.02 3.13
CA ARG A 119 -20.99 4.65 4.53
C ARG A 119 -19.67 4.12 5.09
N VAL A 120 -19.55 4.24 6.41
CA VAL A 120 -18.56 3.53 7.21
C VAL A 120 -19.28 2.51 8.05
N TYR A 121 -18.87 1.25 7.93
CA TYR A 121 -19.37 0.17 8.76
C TYR A 121 -18.40 -0.05 9.90
N GLY A 122 -18.94 -0.14 11.10
CA GLY A 122 -18.17 -0.38 12.31
C GLY A 122 -18.90 -1.30 13.26
N PHE A 123 -18.19 -1.74 14.31
CA PHE A 123 -18.77 -2.59 15.34
C PHE A 123 -18.39 -2.16 16.74
N LYS A 124 -19.27 -2.46 17.70
CA LYS A 124 -18.97 -2.43 19.13
C LYS A 124 -18.74 -3.86 19.60
N GLN A 125 -17.67 -4.07 20.35
CA GLN A 125 -17.42 -5.36 20.99
C GLN A 125 -18.29 -5.47 22.26
N GLY A 126 -19.24 -6.39 22.25
CA GLY A 126 -19.97 -6.84 23.44
C GLY A 126 -19.21 -7.95 24.18
N PHE A 127 -19.87 -8.59 25.15
CA PHE A 127 -19.26 -9.65 25.96
C PHE A 127 -18.95 -10.90 25.11
N ASP A 128 -19.96 -11.42 24.40
CA ASP A 128 -19.83 -12.60 23.53
C ASP A 128 -20.14 -12.32 22.06
N GLU A 129 -20.67 -11.13 21.73
CA GLU A 129 -21.11 -10.78 20.38
C GLU A 129 -20.62 -9.40 19.93
N ARG A 130 -20.66 -9.16 18.61
CA ARG A 130 -20.38 -7.85 18.02
C ARG A 130 -21.70 -7.23 17.56
N PHE A 131 -21.85 -5.94 17.83
CA PHE A 131 -22.97 -5.14 17.36
C PHE A 131 -22.51 -4.22 16.24
N PHE A 132 -23.04 -4.42 15.05
CA PHE A 132 -22.68 -3.72 13.84
C PHE A 132 -23.56 -2.51 13.62
N SER A 133 -22.99 -1.46 13.04
CA SER A 133 -23.74 -0.28 12.61
C SER A 133 -23.10 0.31 11.36
N SER A 134 -23.90 1.05 10.59
CA SER A 134 -23.40 1.90 9.51
C SER A 134 -23.57 3.37 9.86
N LEU A 135 -22.54 4.15 9.54
CA LEU A 135 -22.44 5.58 9.77
C LEU A 135 -22.31 6.29 8.42
N ASP A 136 -22.83 7.50 8.32
CA ASP A 136 -22.55 8.38 7.19
C ASP A 136 -21.05 8.74 7.18
N TYR A 137 -20.40 8.57 6.03
CA TYR A 137 -18.94 8.67 5.97
C TYR A 137 -18.41 10.10 6.19
N LEU A 138 -19.22 11.14 5.94
CA LEU A 138 -18.83 12.55 6.08
C LEU A 138 -19.21 13.16 7.42
N SER A 139 -20.30 12.73 8.05
CA SER A 139 -20.81 13.30 9.29
C SER A 139 -20.63 12.39 10.50
N GLY A 140 -20.41 11.09 10.29
CA GLY A 140 -20.35 10.09 11.37
C GLY A 140 -21.72 9.80 11.99
N GLY A 141 -22.79 10.35 11.42
CA GLY A 141 -24.16 10.12 11.89
C GLY A 141 -24.58 8.67 11.69
N LEU A 142 -25.22 8.07 12.70
CA LEU A 142 -25.77 6.71 12.58
C LEU A 142 -26.83 6.65 11.47
N ILE A 143 -26.61 5.80 10.48
CA ILE A 143 -27.58 5.53 9.41
C ILE A 143 -28.42 4.31 9.76
N GLU A 144 -27.77 3.23 10.22
CA GLU A 144 -28.45 1.97 10.48
C GLU A 144 -27.78 1.19 11.62
N ASP A 145 -28.59 0.68 12.55
CA ASP A 145 -28.21 -0.34 13.51
C ASP A 145 -28.47 -1.72 12.90
N LEU A 146 -27.40 -2.50 12.73
CA LEU A 146 -27.43 -3.83 12.11
C LEU A 146 -27.45 -4.95 13.16
N GLY A 147 -27.44 -4.61 14.46
CA GLY A 147 -27.41 -5.56 15.56
C GLY A 147 -26.24 -6.56 15.43
N SER A 148 -26.46 -7.82 15.77
CA SER A 148 -25.47 -8.90 15.62
C SER A 148 -25.67 -9.74 14.34
N ASP A 149 -26.23 -9.17 13.26
CA ASP A 149 -26.44 -9.88 11.99
C ASP A 149 -25.15 -10.04 11.18
N HIS A 150 -24.38 -11.07 11.55
CA HIS A 150 -23.14 -11.45 10.87
C HIS A 150 -23.34 -11.83 9.39
N LYS A 151 -24.50 -12.36 8.99
CA LYS A 151 -24.72 -12.74 7.59
C LYS A 151 -24.88 -11.50 6.72
N ARG A 152 -25.65 -10.54 7.21
CA ARG A 152 -25.87 -9.29 6.51
C ARG A 152 -24.59 -8.46 6.40
N ILE A 153 -23.82 -8.31 7.48
CA ILE A 153 -22.57 -7.53 7.41
C ILE A 153 -21.55 -8.15 6.46
N ASN A 154 -21.43 -9.47 6.42
CA ASN A 154 -20.53 -10.16 5.49
C ASN A 154 -20.98 -9.98 4.02
N ALA A 155 -22.29 -9.97 3.76
CA ALA A 155 -22.82 -9.70 2.43
C ALA A 155 -22.55 -8.26 1.98
N LEU A 156 -22.71 -7.28 2.88
CA LEU A 156 -22.41 -5.87 2.62
C LEU A 156 -20.92 -5.66 2.38
N GLN A 157 -20.05 -6.26 3.20
CA GLN A 157 -18.60 -6.20 3.03
C GLN A 157 -18.19 -6.76 1.66
N LYS A 158 -18.72 -7.93 1.29
CA LYS A 158 -18.45 -8.53 -0.02
C LYS A 158 -18.94 -7.64 -1.17
N SER A 159 -20.08 -6.97 -1.01
CA SER A 159 -20.57 -6.00 -2.01
C SER A 159 -19.58 -4.85 -2.17
N ALA A 160 -19.17 -4.23 -1.07
CA ALA A 160 -18.20 -3.14 -1.08
C ALA A 160 -16.84 -3.57 -1.67
N GLU A 161 -16.37 -4.78 -1.38
CA GLU A 161 -15.15 -5.33 -1.97
C GLU A 161 -15.25 -5.53 -3.49
N ASN A 162 -16.41 -5.97 -4.00
CA ASN A 162 -16.64 -6.13 -5.44
C ASN A 162 -16.76 -4.80 -6.18
N GLU A 163 -17.14 -3.72 -5.49
CA GLU A 163 -17.19 -2.37 -6.06
C GLU A 163 -15.81 -1.73 -6.17
N LYS A 164 -14.82 -2.17 -5.39
CA LYS A 164 -13.45 -1.66 -5.48
C LYS A 164 -12.82 -2.08 -6.82
N ASP A 165 -12.49 -1.08 -7.63
CA ASP A 165 -11.79 -1.30 -8.91
C ASP A 165 -10.28 -1.47 -8.68
N TRP A 166 -9.85 -2.73 -8.61
CA TRP A 166 -8.45 -3.10 -8.53
C TRP A 166 -7.75 -3.19 -9.89
N SER A 167 -8.45 -2.96 -11.01
CA SER A 167 -7.87 -3.11 -12.37
C SER A 167 -6.72 -2.15 -12.65
N SER A 168 -6.66 -1.05 -11.89
CA SER A 168 -5.55 -0.09 -11.95
C SER A 168 -4.29 -0.59 -11.24
N TYR A 169 -4.40 -1.56 -10.33
CA TYR A 169 -3.27 -2.10 -9.57
C TYR A 169 -2.71 -3.37 -10.24
N LEU A 170 -1.38 -3.45 -10.29
CA LEU A 170 -0.66 -4.69 -10.59
C LEU A 170 0.31 -4.95 -9.44
N TYR A 171 -0.08 -5.86 -8.57
CA TYR A 171 0.81 -6.39 -7.54
C TYR A 171 1.72 -7.47 -8.14
N PRO A 172 2.96 -7.62 -7.61
CA PRO A 172 3.84 -8.69 -8.04
C PRO A 172 3.21 -10.06 -7.81
N LYS A 173 3.53 -10.99 -8.70
CA LYS A 173 3.25 -12.42 -8.57
C LYS A 173 4.57 -13.14 -8.34
N VAL A 174 4.53 -14.30 -7.70
CA VAL A 174 5.69 -15.16 -7.58
C VAL A 174 5.96 -15.86 -8.91
N PHE A 175 7.17 -15.75 -9.42
CA PHE A 175 7.64 -16.48 -10.60
C PHE A 175 7.81 -17.96 -10.26
N SER A 176 7.27 -18.84 -11.10
CA SER A 176 7.42 -20.28 -10.96
C SER A 176 7.85 -20.92 -12.27
N ASN A 177 8.24 -22.19 -12.20
CA ASN A 177 8.59 -22.96 -13.41
C ASN A 177 7.42 -23.20 -14.36
N ASP A 178 6.18 -23.02 -13.88
CA ASP A 178 4.96 -23.16 -14.66
C ASP A 178 4.54 -21.86 -15.37
N GLU A 179 5.41 -20.84 -15.38
CA GLU A 179 5.16 -19.60 -16.11
C GLU A 179 4.88 -19.88 -17.59
N THR A 180 3.67 -19.50 -18.01
CA THR A 180 3.15 -19.76 -19.36
C THR A 180 3.62 -18.74 -20.39
N ASP A 181 3.96 -17.51 -19.99
CA ASP A 181 4.53 -16.51 -20.89
C ASP A 181 6.04 -16.77 -21.07
N TYR A 182 6.39 -17.40 -22.20
CA TYR A 182 7.76 -17.70 -22.57
C TYR A 182 8.67 -16.46 -22.58
N ARG A 183 8.18 -15.29 -22.99
CA ARG A 183 9.00 -14.06 -23.05
C ARG A 183 9.41 -13.64 -21.64
N ILE A 184 8.48 -13.69 -20.69
CA ILE A 184 8.75 -13.38 -19.27
C ILE A 184 9.73 -14.40 -18.71
N ALA A 185 9.47 -15.70 -18.89
CA ALA A 185 10.30 -16.75 -18.34
C ALA A 185 11.73 -16.72 -18.90
N GLU A 186 11.89 -16.48 -20.21
CA GLU A 186 13.20 -16.30 -20.85
C GLU A 186 13.93 -15.06 -20.30
N ALA A 187 13.24 -13.92 -20.24
CA ALA A 187 13.81 -12.67 -19.76
C ALA A 187 14.32 -12.80 -18.31
N ILE A 188 13.51 -13.34 -17.39
CA ILE A 188 13.91 -13.57 -16.00
C ILE A 188 15.12 -14.50 -15.94
N ARG A 189 15.04 -15.69 -16.56
CA ARG A 189 16.12 -16.70 -16.54
C ARG A 189 17.44 -16.15 -17.09
N ARG A 190 17.37 -15.32 -18.14
CA ARG A 190 18.54 -14.67 -18.73
C ARG A 190 19.19 -13.68 -17.76
N GLN A 191 18.40 -12.87 -17.06
CA GLN A 191 18.94 -11.85 -16.15
C GLN A 191 19.47 -12.44 -14.84
N ILE A 192 18.91 -13.55 -14.36
CA ILE A 192 19.37 -14.21 -13.13
C ILE A 192 20.42 -15.29 -13.38
N ASN A 193 20.84 -15.51 -14.63
CA ASN A 193 21.80 -16.56 -14.96
C ASN A 193 23.09 -16.38 -14.13
N ASN A 194 23.59 -17.47 -13.54
CA ASN A 194 24.72 -17.48 -12.62
C ASN A 194 24.57 -16.62 -11.36
N THR A 195 23.34 -16.23 -10.99
CA THR A 195 23.06 -15.54 -9.73
C THR A 195 22.50 -16.54 -8.73
N ASN A 196 23.06 -16.60 -7.52
CA ASN A 196 22.51 -17.41 -6.44
C ASN A 196 21.31 -16.67 -5.81
N ILE A 197 20.12 -17.02 -6.27
CA ILE A 197 18.86 -16.45 -5.79
C ILE A 197 18.46 -17.09 -4.47
N GLU A 198 18.02 -16.27 -3.52
CA GLU A 198 17.47 -16.70 -2.24
C GLU A 198 15.97 -16.41 -2.19
N GLY A 199 15.17 -17.44 -1.92
CA GLY A 199 13.71 -17.34 -1.89
C GLY A 199 13.08 -17.03 -3.26
N GLU A 200 11.94 -16.37 -3.22
CA GLU A 200 11.09 -16.16 -4.40
C GLU A 200 11.52 -14.95 -5.25
N ILE A 201 11.26 -15.05 -6.55
CA ILE A 201 11.35 -13.93 -7.50
C ILE A 201 9.94 -13.39 -7.67
N GLU A 202 9.72 -12.11 -7.38
CA GLU A 202 8.42 -11.48 -7.60
C GLU A 202 8.46 -10.64 -8.88
N TYR A 203 7.42 -10.73 -9.71
CA TYR A 203 7.37 -10.05 -10.99
C TYR A 203 5.95 -9.56 -11.34
N ASN A 204 5.87 -8.54 -12.18
CA ASN A 204 4.67 -8.23 -12.94
C ASN A 204 5.08 -7.68 -14.32
N SER A 205 4.11 -7.48 -15.21
CA SER A 205 4.37 -6.95 -16.55
C SER A 205 3.30 -5.97 -16.99
N LYS A 206 3.69 -5.00 -17.81
CA LYS A 206 2.80 -4.01 -18.42
C LYS A 206 3.42 -3.45 -19.71
N ASN A 207 2.64 -3.40 -20.79
CA ASN A 207 3.05 -2.80 -22.08
C ASN A 207 4.45 -3.25 -22.54
N ASP A 208 4.65 -4.57 -22.69
CA ASP A 208 5.94 -5.21 -23.01
C ASP A 208 7.11 -4.92 -22.06
N LEU A 209 6.86 -4.31 -20.90
CA LEU A 209 7.84 -4.21 -19.83
C LEU A 209 7.60 -5.31 -18.80
N LEU A 210 8.69 -5.95 -18.39
CA LEU A 210 8.75 -6.84 -17.26
C LEU A 210 9.41 -6.10 -16.10
N PHE A 211 8.79 -6.16 -14.93
CA PHE A 211 9.35 -5.65 -13.68
C PHE A 211 9.51 -6.84 -12.74
N PHE A 212 10.69 -7.02 -12.16
CA PHE A 212 10.88 -8.09 -11.19
C PHE A 212 11.97 -7.75 -10.20
N ASN A 213 11.88 -8.34 -9.01
CA ASN A 213 12.95 -8.31 -8.03
C ASN A 213 13.38 -9.73 -7.66
N HIS A 214 14.60 -9.83 -7.14
CA HIS A 214 15.12 -11.06 -6.57
C HIS A 214 16.09 -10.73 -5.44
N HIS A 215 16.27 -11.70 -4.55
CA HIS A 215 17.21 -11.59 -3.45
C HIS A 215 18.46 -12.39 -3.70
N THR A 216 19.61 -11.88 -3.27
CA THR A 216 20.87 -12.62 -3.23
C THR A 216 21.48 -12.53 -1.84
N LYS A 217 22.17 -13.59 -1.43
CA LYS A 217 22.88 -13.62 -0.14
C LYS A 217 24.25 -12.96 -0.28
N VAL A 218 24.55 -12.02 0.62
CA VAL A 218 25.91 -11.46 0.75
C VAL A 218 26.70 -12.25 1.80
N PHE A 219 26.12 -12.42 2.98
CA PHE A 219 26.63 -13.26 4.07
C PHE A 219 25.46 -13.72 4.96
N GLU A 220 25.74 -14.37 6.09
CA GLU A 220 24.70 -14.85 7.01
C GLU A 220 23.78 -13.71 7.47
N ASN A 221 22.47 -13.89 7.29
CA ASN A 221 21.43 -12.89 7.59
C ASN A 221 21.62 -11.52 6.93
N SER A 222 22.22 -11.50 5.73
CA SER A 222 22.39 -10.29 4.92
C SER A 222 22.03 -10.57 3.47
N PHE A 223 20.95 -9.94 3.00
CA PHE A 223 20.41 -10.10 1.66
C PHE A 223 20.37 -8.76 0.92
N VAL A 224 20.63 -8.82 -0.39
CA VAL A 224 20.39 -7.71 -1.31
C VAL A 224 19.10 -7.99 -2.06
N ASN A 225 18.13 -7.08 -1.99
CA ASN A 225 16.92 -7.08 -2.83
C ASN A 225 17.17 -6.19 -4.05
N LYS A 226 17.31 -6.79 -5.23
CA LYS A 226 17.59 -6.09 -6.48
C LYS A 226 16.37 -6.10 -7.37
N PHE A 227 15.95 -4.92 -7.81
CA PHE A 227 14.87 -4.71 -8.76
C PHE A 227 15.41 -4.45 -10.17
N LEU A 228 14.73 -4.98 -11.17
CA LEU A 228 14.99 -4.75 -12.59
C LEU A 228 13.70 -4.43 -13.34
N ALA A 229 13.82 -3.56 -14.34
CA ALA A 229 12.85 -3.45 -15.41
C ALA A 229 13.49 -3.82 -16.74
N VAL A 230 12.81 -4.63 -17.54
CA VAL A 230 13.32 -5.22 -18.79
C VAL A 230 12.31 -4.99 -19.90
N ASP A 231 12.80 -4.56 -21.07
CA ASP A 231 12.03 -4.55 -22.31
C ASP A 231 11.92 -5.99 -22.83
N LEU A 232 10.72 -6.55 -22.90
CA LEU A 232 10.48 -7.92 -23.37
C LEU A 232 10.73 -8.09 -24.87
N ASN A 233 10.75 -7.02 -25.66
CA ASN A 233 11.03 -7.11 -27.09
C ASN A 233 12.52 -7.23 -27.38
N SER A 234 13.35 -6.49 -26.65
CA SER A 234 14.82 -6.49 -26.83
C SER A 234 15.59 -7.32 -25.80
N ASN A 235 14.93 -7.74 -24.70
CA ASN A 235 15.53 -8.32 -23.51
C ASN A 235 16.58 -7.40 -22.82
N ASN A 236 16.57 -6.10 -23.12
CA ASN A 236 17.47 -5.14 -22.52
C ASN A 236 16.94 -4.69 -21.16
N VAL A 237 17.84 -4.57 -20.19
CA VAL A 237 17.53 -3.97 -18.88
C VAL A 237 17.43 -2.45 -19.06
N ILE A 238 16.26 -1.91 -18.73
CA ILE A 238 15.96 -0.47 -18.81
C ILE A 238 16.26 0.22 -17.48
N LEU A 239 15.98 -0.47 -16.36
CA LEU A 239 16.21 0.04 -15.02
C LEU A 239 16.79 -1.05 -14.12
N THR A 240 17.69 -0.65 -13.23
CA THR A 240 18.16 -1.47 -12.11
C THR A 240 18.18 -0.61 -10.86
N GLU A 241 17.59 -1.11 -9.78
CA GLU A 241 17.60 -0.46 -8.46
C GLU A 241 17.97 -1.50 -7.40
N ILE A 242 18.73 -1.08 -6.39
CA ILE A 242 18.88 -1.86 -5.16
C ILE A 242 17.82 -1.33 -4.20
N LEU A 243 16.79 -2.16 -3.94
CA LEU A 243 15.71 -1.82 -3.01
C LEU A 243 16.17 -1.99 -1.57
N ASN A 244 16.99 -3.01 -1.30
CA ASN A 244 17.64 -3.21 -0.01
C ASN A 244 19.06 -3.70 -0.22
N ALA A 245 20.04 -3.02 0.36
CA ALA A 245 21.44 -3.42 0.25
C ALA A 245 21.88 -4.40 1.33
N ASN A 246 21.20 -4.43 2.48
CA ASN A 246 21.55 -5.27 3.62
C ASN A 246 20.31 -5.62 4.46
N ALA A 247 19.35 -6.30 3.84
CA ALA A 247 18.14 -6.74 4.53
C ALA A 247 18.45 -7.93 5.46
N PRO A 248 17.97 -7.93 6.72
CA PRO A 248 18.13 -9.07 7.64
C PRO A 248 17.26 -10.28 7.27
N SER A 249 16.33 -10.09 6.34
CA SER A 249 15.42 -11.11 5.81
C SER A 249 15.06 -10.80 4.37
N LEU A 250 14.38 -11.73 3.70
CA LEU A 250 13.82 -11.50 2.37
C LEU A 250 12.59 -10.60 2.51
N PHE A 251 12.60 -9.42 1.89
CA PHE A 251 11.46 -8.50 1.92
C PHE A 251 10.64 -8.66 0.63
N THR A 252 9.39 -9.10 0.77
CA THR A 252 8.41 -9.22 -0.32
C THR A 252 7.69 -7.89 -0.56
N ASP A 253 6.84 -7.84 -1.59
CA ASP A 253 5.95 -6.70 -1.87
C ASP A 253 6.69 -5.35 -1.99
N SER A 254 7.94 -5.40 -2.46
CA SER A 254 8.84 -4.22 -2.49
C SER A 254 8.56 -3.28 -3.65
N PHE A 255 7.65 -3.64 -4.55
CA PHE A 255 7.18 -2.79 -5.63
C PHE A 255 5.75 -3.13 -6.04
N PHE A 256 5.07 -2.20 -6.70
CA PHE A 256 3.80 -2.45 -7.38
C PHE A 256 3.60 -1.40 -8.48
N VAL A 257 2.65 -1.66 -9.40
CA VAL A 257 2.24 -0.67 -10.40
C VAL A 257 0.82 -0.21 -10.10
N TYR A 258 0.57 1.09 -10.18
CA TYR A 258 -0.76 1.68 -10.16
C TYR A 258 -0.93 2.61 -11.35
N LYS A 259 -1.93 2.32 -12.21
CA LYS A 259 -2.12 2.98 -13.51
C LYS A 259 -0.79 2.99 -14.28
N LYS A 260 -0.21 4.16 -14.53
CA LYS A 260 1.06 4.35 -15.25
C LYS A 260 2.27 4.56 -14.31
N TYR A 261 2.11 4.34 -13.02
CA TYR A 261 3.13 4.62 -12.02
C TYR A 261 3.67 3.33 -11.42
N LEU A 262 4.99 3.14 -11.50
CA LEU A 262 5.71 2.09 -10.81
C LEU A 262 6.22 2.65 -9.48
N PHE A 263 5.85 1.99 -8.38
CA PHE A 263 6.27 2.33 -7.02
C PHE A 263 7.33 1.34 -6.56
N LEU A 264 8.47 1.85 -6.09
CA LEU A 264 9.53 1.05 -5.48
C LEU A 264 9.70 1.49 -4.03
N LEU A 265 9.66 0.53 -3.09
CA LEU A 265 9.98 0.76 -1.69
C LEU A 265 11.46 0.44 -1.45
N ARG A 266 12.26 1.47 -1.22
CA ARG A 266 13.70 1.35 -0.95
C ARG A 266 14.00 1.57 0.52
N GLU A 267 14.79 0.66 1.10
CA GLU A 267 15.25 0.66 2.50
C GLU A 267 14.16 0.85 3.56
N LYS A 268 12.90 0.58 3.19
CA LYS A 268 11.70 0.84 3.99
C LYS A 268 11.50 2.30 4.41
N ASN A 269 12.26 3.25 3.86
CA ASN A 269 12.17 4.68 4.23
C ASN A 269 12.13 5.63 3.02
N GLU A 270 12.18 5.08 1.81
CA GLU A 270 12.07 5.84 0.56
C GLU A 270 11.06 5.17 -0.39
N VAL A 271 10.13 5.97 -0.93
CA VAL A 271 9.28 5.58 -2.06
C VAL A 271 9.81 6.27 -3.30
N ILE A 272 10.15 5.51 -4.32
CA ILE A 272 10.53 6.02 -5.63
C ILE A 272 9.39 5.74 -6.60
N VAL A 273 8.92 6.78 -7.29
CA VAL A 273 7.86 6.66 -8.29
C VAL A 273 8.47 6.89 -9.66
N TYR A 274 8.26 5.93 -10.55
CA TYR A 274 8.56 6.04 -11.97
C TYR A 274 7.26 6.14 -12.76
N LYS A 275 7.25 6.92 -13.83
CA LYS A 275 6.18 6.94 -14.82
C LYS A 275 6.56 6.01 -15.96
N VAL A 276 5.64 5.13 -16.31
CA VAL A 276 5.76 4.14 -17.39
C VAL A 276 4.95 4.66 -18.58
N GLU A 277 5.65 5.14 -19.61
CA GLU A 277 5.06 5.69 -20.85
C GLU A 277 5.36 4.79 -22.07
#